data_AF-A0A199W3G9-F1
#
_entry.id   AF-A0A199W3G9-F1
#
_cell.length_a   1.000
_cell.length_b   1.000
_cell.length_c   1.000
_cell.angle_alpha   90.00
_cell.angle_beta   90.00
_cell.angle_gamma   90.00
#
_symmetry.space_group_name_H-M   'P 1'
#
loop_
_entity.id
_entity.type
_entity.pdbx_description
1 polymer ?
#
loop_
_entity_poly.entity_id
_entity_poly.type
_entity_poly.pdbx_seq_one_letter_code
_entity_poly.pdbx_strand_id
1 'polypeptide(L)'
;MQIKILDKPCAIVMKLKRWERKECKPNSLPVLHKMHVKVGDTVKIIAGREKGKVGEITQIFRHNSTVIVKDMNLKTKHMKSREQGEPGQIVKIEAAIHSSNVMLYSKEQQVASRVGHKILEDGTRVRYLIKTGEVIDSAENWKKVIKERTKAKE
;
A
#
# COMPACT_ATOMS: atom_id res chain seq x y z
N MET A 1 -6.43 22.46 -16.45
CA MET A 1 -5.17 21.71 -16.66
C MET A 1 -5.37 20.30 -16.13
N GLN A 2 -5.52 19.32 -17.02
CA GLN A 2 -5.79 17.94 -16.64
C GLN A 2 -4.53 17.31 -16.02
N ILE A 3 -4.69 16.79 -14.80
CA ILE A 3 -3.65 16.10 -14.04
C ILE A 3 -3.52 14.70 -14.65
N LYS A 4 -2.50 14.47 -15.47
CA LYS A 4 -2.19 13.13 -15.98
C LYS A 4 -1.44 12.35 -14.90
N ILE A 5 -2.04 11.26 -14.43
CA ILE A 5 -1.40 10.27 -13.57
C ILE A 5 -0.63 9.34 -14.50
N LEU A 6 0.71 9.35 -14.42
CA LEU A 6 1.56 8.58 -15.31
C LEU A 6 1.74 7.16 -14.73
N ASP A 7 1.25 6.13 -15.42
CA ASP A 7 1.23 4.73 -14.90
C ASP A 7 2.61 4.08 -14.72
N LYS A 8 3.69 4.67 -15.26
CA LYS A 8 5.06 4.18 -15.06
C LYS A 8 6.06 5.34 -14.96
N PRO A 9 6.25 5.93 -13.76
CA PRO A 9 7.28 6.95 -13.59
C PRO A 9 8.67 6.33 -13.81
N CYS A 10 9.46 6.97 -14.69
CA CYS A 10 10.85 6.62 -14.92
C CYS A 10 11.63 6.59 -13.60
N ALA A 11 12.13 5.42 -13.22
CA ALA A 11 12.99 5.30 -12.06
C ALA A 11 14.38 5.81 -12.44
N ILE A 12 14.68 7.07 -12.12
CA ILE A 12 16.01 7.34 -11.58
C ILE A 12 16.05 6.48 -10.32
N VAL A 13 16.62 5.29 -10.43
CA VAL A 13 16.86 4.42 -9.28
C VAL A 13 17.88 5.20 -8.45
N MET A 14 17.42 5.90 -7.41
CA MET A 14 18.34 6.35 -6.37
C MET A 14 19.15 5.11 -5.99
N LYS A 15 20.45 5.13 -6.28
CA LYS A 15 21.32 3.99 -6.02
C LYS A 15 21.31 3.79 -4.52
N LEU A 16 20.62 2.74 -4.05
CA LEU A 16 20.55 2.41 -2.63
C LEU A 16 21.97 2.37 -2.08
N LYS A 17 22.17 2.97 -0.90
CA LYS A 17 23.46 2.86 -0.23
C LYS A 17 23.76 1.38 -0.01
N ARG A 18 25.03 0.99 -0.10
CA ARG A 18 25.42 -0.44 -0.10
C ARG A 18 24.88 -1.19 1.13
N TRP A 19 24.81 -0.51 2.27
CA TRP A 19 24.31 -1.05 3.55
C TRP A 19 22.78 -0.94 3.73
N GLU A 20 22.06 -0.21 2.88
CA GLU A 20 20.59 -0.10 2.89
C GLU A 20 19.94 -1.11 1.92
N ARG A 21 20.72 -2.06 1.40
CA ARG A 21 20.21 -3.14 0.55
C ARG A 21 19.37 -4.11 1.36
N LYS A 22 18.50 -4.84 0.67
CA LYS A 22 17.67 -5.89 1.30
C LYS A 22 18.57 -6.93 1.94
N GLU A 23 18.26 -7.27 3.19
CA GLU A 23 18.86 -8.41 3.86
C GLU A 23 18.43 -9.70 3.16
N CYS A 24 19.39 -10.59 2.94
CA CYS A 24 19.17 -11.86 2.26
C CYS A 24 19.48 -13.03 3.20
N LYS A 25 18.71 -14.10 3.03
CA LYS A 25 18.93 -15.42 3.65
C LYS A 25 20.10 -16.14 2.96
N PRO A 26 20.61 -17.25 3.54
CA PRO A 26 21.66 -18.04 2.92
C PRO A 26 21.33 -18.55 1.51
N ASN A 27 20.04 -18.79 1.23
CA ASN A 27 19.56 -19.20 -0.10
C ASN A 27 19.31 -18.01 -1.06
N SER A 28 19.92 -16.85 -0.81
CA SER A 28 19.78 -15.60 -1.58
C SER A 28 18.41 -14.90 -1.55
N LEU A 29 17.37 -15.51 -0.97
CA LEU A 29 16.05 -14.87 -0.88
C LEU A 29 16.05 -13.71 0.11
N PRO A 30 15.28 -12.62 -0.14
CA PRO A 30 15.18 -11.53 0.82
C PRO A 30 14.46 -11.97 2.09
N VAL A 31 14.87 -11.40 3.22
CA VAL A 31 14.11 -11.49 4.47
C VAL A 31 12.83 -10.65 4.33
N LEU A 32 11.69 -11.25 4.65
CA LEU A 32 10.37 -10.62 4.53
C LEU A 32 9.75 -10.48 5.91
N HIS A 33 9.23 -9.29 6.21
CA HIS A 33 8.49 -9.06 7.44
C HIS A 33 7.04 -9.53 7.31
N LYS A 34 6.49 -9.97 8.44
CA LYS A 34 5.06 -10.27 8.59
C LYS A 34 4.33 -8.96 8.89
N MET A 35 3.26 -8.69 8.17
CA MET A 35 2.49 -7.44 8.28
C MET A 35 1.02 -7.75 8.61
N HIS A 36 0.34 -6.81 9.26
CA HIS A 36 -1.07 -6.94 9.66
C HIS A 36 -2.08 -6.49 8.59
N VAL A 37 -1.61 -5.85 7.51
CA VAL A 37 -2.41 -5.27 6.43
C VAL A 37 -2.26 -6.03 5.11
N LYS A 38 -3.29 -5.97 4.26
CA LYS A 38 -3.35 -6.52 2.90
C LYS A 38 -3.68 -5.42 1.89
N VAL A 39 -3.46 -5.71 0.61
CA VAL A 39 -3.82 -4.81 -0.50
C VAL A 39 -5.33 -4.70 -0.59
N GLY A 40 -5.85 -3.49 -0.78
CA GLY A 40 -7.30 -3.21 -0.77
C GLY A 40 -7.90 -2.98 0.62
N ASP A 41 -7.13 -3.16 1.71
CA ASP A 41 -7.61 -2.79 3.04
C ASP A 41 -7.78 -1.26 3.14
N THR A 42 -8.87 -0.81 3.78
CA THR A 42 -9.07 0.59 4.15
C THR A 42 -8.40 0.87 5.49
N VAL A 43 -7.56 1.89 5.53
CA VAL A 43 -6.74 2.22 6.69
C VAL A 43 -6.81 3.70 7.05
N LYS A 44 -6.67 3.98 8.34
CA LYS A 44 -6.48 5.32 8.90
C LYS A 44 -5.03 5.52 9.31
N ILE A 45 -4.47 6.67 8.97
CA ILE A 45 -3.09 7.03 9.36
C ILE A 45 -3.08 7.53 10.81
N ILE A 46 -2.28 6.88 11.65
CA ILE A 46 -2.16 7.15 13.09
C ILE A 46 -1.12 8.25 13.37
N ALA A 47 -0.02 8.23 12.63
CA ALA A 47 1.15 9.08 12.88
C ALA A 47 1.80 9.54 11.57
N GLY A 48 2.49 10.68 11.64
CA GLY A 48 3.13 11.34 10.50
C GLY A 48 2.34 12.54 9.98
N ARG A 49 2.78 13.07 8.82
CA ARG A 49 2.21 14.30 8.22
C ARG A 49 0.73 14.17 7.86
N GLU A 50 0.32 12.99 7.41
CA GLU A 50 -1.04 12.71 6.94
C GLU A 50 -1.94 12.11 8.05
N LYS A 51 -1.63 12.40 9.32
CA LYS A 51 -2.37 11.85 10.48
C LYS A 51 -3.87 12.15 10.39
N GLY A 52 -4.68 11.14 10.66
CA GLY A 52 -6.14 11.22 10.72
C GLY A 52 -6.85 10.94 9.40
N LYS A 53 -6.16 11.02 8.26
CA LYS A 53 -6.74 10.70 6.95
C LYS A 53 -6.96 9.20 6.79
N VAL A 54 -7.99 8.87 6.00
CA VAL A 54 -8.40 7.51 5.66
C VAL A 54 -8.14 7.29 4.18
N GLY A 55 -7.62 6.12 3.81
CA GLY A 55 -7.38 5.74 2.43
C GLY A 55 -7.27 4.23 2.25
N GLU A 56 -7.21 3.80 0.99
CA GLU A 56 -7.08 2.38 0.63
C GLU A 56 -5.63 2.05 0.25
N ILE A 57 -5.17 0.85 0.57
CA ILE A 57 -3.81 0.41 0.27
C ILE A 57 -3.71 -0.07 -1.18
N THR A 58 -2.88 0.60 -1.98
CA THR A 58 -2.60 0.26 -3.38
C THR A 58 -1.49 -0.80 -3.49
N GLN A 59 -0.40 -0.64 -2.74
CA GLN A 59 0.78 -1.51 -2.81
C GLN A 59 1.42 -1.73 -1.44
N ILE A 60 2.10 -2.87 -1.28
CA ILE A 60 2.77 -3.28 -0.04
C ILE A 60 4.19 -3.74 -0.35
N PHE A 61 5.17 -3.24 0.41
CA PHE A 61 6.57 -3.64 0.36
C PHE A 61 6.98 -4.35 1.66
N ARG A 62 6.96 -5.68 1.63
CA ARG A 62 7.21 -6.54 2.81
C ARG A 62 8.65 -6.55 3.32
N HIS A 63 9.62 -6.18 2.49
CA HIS A 63 11.04 -6.13 2.89
C HIS A 63 11.36 -4.90 3.76
N ASN A 64 10.62 -3.80 3.60
CA ASN A 64 10.78 -2.58 4.40
C ASN A 64 9.61 -2.34 5.37
N SER A 65 8.61 -3.23 5.39
CA SER A 65 7.38 -3.05 6.16
C SER A 65 6.63 -1.74 5.83
N THR A 66 6.64 -1.30 4.58
CA THR A 66 6.00 -0.05 4.13
C THR A 66 4.83 -0.31 3.17
N VAL A 67 3.87 0.60 3.15
CA VAL A 67 2.66 0.55 2.31
C VAL A 67 2.47 1.85 1.53
N ILE A 68 1.89 1.77 0.34
CA ILE A 68 1.43 2.93 -0.43
C ILE A 68 -0.08 3.01 -0.24
N VAL A 69 -0.55 4.18 0.19
CA VAL A 69 -1.98 4.49 0.40
C VAL A 69 -2.39 5.50 -0.66
N LYS A 70 -3.54 5.25 -1.30
CA LYS A 70 -4.04 6.06 -2.41
C LYS A 70 -4.23 7.52 -2.00
N ASP A 71 -3.79 8.44 -2.85
CA ASP A 71 -3.85 9.90 -2.71
C ASP A 71 -3.17 10.47 -1.44
N MET A 72 -2.35 9.66 -0.75
CA MET A 72 -1.66 10.02 0.48
C MET A 72 -0.15 10.16 0.28
N ASN A 73 0.48 11.01 1.10
CA ASN A 73 1.94 11.21 1.11
C ASN A 73 2.49 11.54 -0.29
N LEU A 74 1.84 12.47 -0.97
CA LEU A 74 2.19 12.88 -2.32
C LEU A 74 3.53 13.62 -2.34
N LYS A 75 4.39 13.23 -3.28
CA LYS A 75 5.67 13.89 -3.56
C LYS A 75 5.69 14.36 -5.00
N THR A 76 6.10 15.61 -5.18
CA THR A 76 6.30 16.18 -6.52
C THR A 76 7.61 15.64 -7.11
N LYS A 77 7.50 14.97 -8.25
CA LYS A 77 8.63 14.43 -9.00
C LYS A 77 8.71 15.11 -10.36
N HIS A 78 9.84 15.76 -10.61
CA HIS A 78 10.17 16.28 -11.93
C HIS A 78 10.64 15.11 -12.80
N MET A 79 9.91 14.85 -13.88
CA MET A 79 10.22 13.81 -14.84
C MET A 79 10.80 14.42 -16.11
N LYS A 80 12.04 14.04 -16.43
CA LYS A 80 12.67 14.36 -17.71
C LYS A 80 11.96 13.60 -18.83
N SER A 81 11.84 14.25 -19.98
CA SER A 81 11.34 13.62 -21.20
C SER A 81 12.24 12.44 -21.60
N ARG A 82 11.63 11.40 -22.18
CA ARG A 82 12.33 10.20 -22.67
C ARG A 82 12.49 10.20 -24.18
N GLU A 83 11.59 10.86 -24.90
CA GLU A 83 11.51 10.86 -26.36
C GLU A 83 11.69 12.27 -26.90
N GLN A 84 12.33 12.39 -28.07
CA GLN A 84 12.49 13.69 -28.72
C GLN A 84 11.12 14.25 -29.11
N GLY A 85 10.81 15.46 -28.65
CA GLY A 85 9.55 16.15 -28.94
C GLY A 85 8.57 16.22 -27.77
N GLU A 86 8.74 15.42 -26.70
CA GLU A 86 7.88 15.53 -25.51
C GLU A 86 8.46 16.52 -24.48
N PRO A 87 7.66 17.44 -23.91
CA PRO A 87 8.10 18.30 -22.82
C PRO A 87 8.24 17.49 -21.51
N GLY A 88 9.17 17.92 -20.65
CA GLY A 88 9.27 17.40 -19.29
C GLY A 88 7.98 17.64 -18.48
N GLN A 89 7.70 16.78 -17.51
CA GLN A 89 6.44 16.82 -16.75
C GLN A 89 6.70 16.88 -15.24
N ILE A 90 5.83 17.59 -14.53
CA ILE A 90 5.79 17.61 -13.07
C ILE A 90 4.69 16.67 -12.61
N VAL A 91 5.08 15.50 -12.11
CA VAL A 91 4.15 14.43 -11.70
C VAL A 91 4.07 14.38 -10.18
N LYS A 92 2.88 14.25 -9.62
CA LYS A 92 2.71 13.93 -8.19
C LYS A 92 2.60 12.42 -8.05
N ILE A 93 3.50 11.83 -7.27
CA ILE A 93 3.51 10.39 -7.00
C ILE A 93 3.23 10.12 -5.52
N GLU A 94 2.52 9.04 -5.25
CA GLU A 94 2.30 8.54 -3.89
C GLU A 94 3.60 7.92 -3.36
N ALA A 95 3.96 8.25 -2.12
CA ALA A 95 5.14 7.70 -1.47
C ALA A 95 4.77 6.76 -0.32
N ALA A 96 5.63 5.78 -0.07
CA ALA A 96 5.37 4.77 0.93
C ALA A 96 5.37 5.34 2.37
N ILE A 97 4.52 4.77 3.21
CA ILE A 97 4.35 5.05 4.63
C ILE A 97 4.68 3.77 5.40
N HIS A 98 5.31 3.85 6.57
CA HIS A 98 5.58 2.67 7.38
C HIS A 98 4.29 2.04 7.91
N SER A 99 4.19 0.72 7.87
CA SER A 99 2.96 -0.01 8.22
C SER A 99 2.52 0.15 9.67
N SER A 100 3.44 0.42 10.60
CA SER A 100 3.08 0.71 11.99
C SER A 100 2.25 2.00 12.15
N ASN A 101 2.34 2.91 11.18
CA ASN A 101 1.65 4.19 11.22
C ASN A 101 0.23 4.12 10.65
N VAL A 102 -0.25 2.92 10.30
CA VAL A 102 -1.61 2.71 9.77
C VAL A 102 -2.39 1.69 10.61
N MET A 103 -3.67 2.01 10.82
CA MET A 103 -4.64 1.15 11.52
C MET A 103 -5.76 0.78 10.56
N LEU A 104 -6.32 -0.43 10.68
CA LEU A 104 -7.49 -0.81 9.91
C LEU A 104 -8.69 0.04 10.33
N TYR A 105 -9.50 0.43 9.35
CA TYR A 105 -10.61 1.35 9.52
C TYR A 105 -11.92 0.70 9.04
N SER A 106 -12.91 0.66 9.92
CA SER A 106 -14.29 0.28 9.56
C SER A 106 -14.97 1.48 8.90
N LYS A 107 -15.47 1.30 7.67
CA LYS A 107 -16.27 2.32 6.99
C LYS A 107 -17.66 2.46 7.63
N GLU A 108 -18.20 1.37 8.15
CA GLU A 108 -19.53 1.31 8.75
C GLU A 108 -19.60 2.09 10.07
N GLN A 109 -18.68 1.81 10.99
CA GLN A 109 -18.68 2.41 12.32
C GLN A 109 -17.78 3.65 12.41
N GLN A 110 -17.02 3.96 11.35
CA GLN A 110 -16.06 5.07 11.31
C GLN A 110 -14.98 5.01 12.40
N VAL A 111 -14.69 3.80 12.90
CA VAL A 111 -13.71 3.56 13.96
C VAL A 111 -12.49 2.85 13.40
N ALA A 112 -11.31 3.35 13.79
CA ALA A 112 -10.05 2.64 13.60
C ALA A 112 -9.79 1.67 14.76
N SER A 113 -9.40 0.43 14.44
CA SER A 113 -9.15 -0.61 15.44
C SER A 113 -7.95 -1.51 15.14
N ARG A 114 -7.44 -2.14 16.21
CA ARG A 114 -6.44 -3.21 16.10
C ARG A 114 -7.10 -4.47 15.53
N VAL A 115 -6.29 -5.32 14.93
CA VAL A 115 -6.74 -6.56 14.29
C VAL A 115 -6.63 -7.75 15.24
N GLY A 116 -7.68 -8.57 15.27
CA GLY A 116 -7.71 -9.89 15.87
C GLY A 116 -7.85 -10.99 14.80
N HIS A 117 -7.70 -12.25 15.20
CA HIS A 117 -7.93 -13.40 14.33
C HIS A 117 -9.00 -14.30 14.94
N LYS A 118 -9.96 -14.75 14.12
CA LYS A 118 -10.97 -15.73 14.51
C LYS A 118 -11.10 -16.83 13.46
N ILE A 119 -11.62 -17.98 13.87
CA ILE A 119 -11.93 -19.10 13.00
C ILE A 119 -13.45 -19.09 12.82
N LEU A 120 -13.93 -19.13 11.57
CA LEU A 120 -15.35 -19.23 11.24
C LEU A 120 -15.81 -20.69 11.29
N GLU A 121 -17.13 -20.92 11.23
CA GLU A 121 -17.74 -22.25 11.22
C GLU A 121 -17.25 -23.10 10.04
N ASP A 122 -16.97 -22.47 8.90
CA ASP A 122 -16.37 -23.08 7.70
C ASP A 122 -14.92 -23.58 7.90
N GLY A 123 -14.33 -23.36 9.09
CA GLY A 123 -12.93 -23.65 9.39
C GLY A 123 -11.92 -22.62 8.86
N THR A 124 -12.40 -21.56 8.19
CA THR A 124 -11.54 -20.51 7.64
C THR A 124 -11.07 -19.52 8.70
N ARG A 125 -9.78 -19.17 8.68
CA ARG A 125 -9.20 -18.19 9.61
C ARG A 125 -9.25 -16.78 9.00
N VAL A 126 -9.98 -15.89 9.65
CA VAL A 126 -10.21 -14.51 9.17
C VAL A 126 -9.69 -13.47 10.15
N ARG A 127 -9.39 -12.27 9.64
CA ARG A 127 -9.11 -11.07 10.44
C ARG A 127 -10.41 -10.36 10.81
N TYR A 128 -10.49 -9.87 12.04
CA TYR A 128 -11.60 -9.03 12.52
C TYR A 128 -11.09 -7.80 13.29
N LEU A 129 -11.90 -6.75 13.36
CA LEU A 129 -11.61 -5.56 14.16
C LEU A 129 -12.00 -5.80 15.62
N ILE A 130 -11.07 -5.58 16.55
CA ILE A 130 -11.32 -5.89 17.98
C ILE A 130 -12.42 -5.00 18.58
N LYS A 131 -12.52 -3.75 18.13
CA LYS A 131 -13.49 -2.78 18.68
C LYS A 131 -14.92 -3.01 18.17
N THR A 132 -15.06 -3.44 16.92
CA THR A 132 -16.35 -3.49 16.23
C THR A 132 -16.86 -4.92 16.05
N GLY A 133 -15.98 -5.92 16.10
CA GLY A 133 -16.28 -7.33 15.80
C GLY A 133 -16.37 -7.64 14.30
N GLU A 134 -16.30 -6.61 13.44
CA GLU A 134 -16.46 -6.70 11.99
C GLU A 134 -15.36 -7.55 11.34
N VAL A 135 -15.75 -8.38 10.38
CA VAL A 135 -14.83 -9.26 9.62
C VAL A 135 -14.33 -8.53 8.39
N ILE A 136 -13.01 -8.52 8.20
CA ILE A 136 -12.35 -7.75 7.13
C ILE A 136 -12.04 -8.64 5.92
N ASP A 137 -11.67 -9.88 6.20
CA ASP A 137 -11.26 -10.82 5.16
C ASP A 137 -12.48 -11.55 4.58
N SER A 138 -12.75 -11.35 3.29
CA SER A 138 -13.67 -12.17 2.49
C SER A 138 -12.90 -13.03 1.49
N ALA A 139 -13.42 -14.23 1.20
CA ALA A 139 -12.87 -15.15 0.21
C ALA A 139 -12.84 -14.57 -1.22
N GLU A 140 -13.65 -13.55 -1.50
CA GLU A 140 -13.75 -12.93 -2.83
C GLU A 140 -12.80 -11.75 -3.02
N ASN A 141 -12.25 -11.20 -1.93
CA ASN A 141 -11.41 -10.00 -1.97
C ASN A 141 -10.20 -10.16 -2.89
N TRP A 142 -9.58 -11.35 -2.92
CA TRP A 142 -8.42 -11.59 -3.79
C TRP A 142 -8.79 -11.60 -5.28
N LYS A 143 -9.95 -12.15 -5.64
CA LYS A 143 -10.44 -12.14 -7.04
C LYS A 143 -10.70 -10.72 -7.50
N LYS A 144 -11.31 -9.90 -6.64
CA LYS A 144 -11.57 -8.48 -6.90
C LYS A 144 -10.28 -7.71 -7.15
N VAL A 145 -9.28 -7.86 -6.28
CA VAL A 145 -7.98 -7.19 -6.42
C VAL A 145 -7.26 -7.60 -7.71
N ILE A 146 -7.30 -8.88 -8.09
CA ILE A 146 -6.70 -9.33 -9.36
C ILE A 146 -7.43 -8.73 -10.56
N LYS A 147 -8.77 -8.72 -10.54
CA LYS A 147 -9.60 -8.14 -11.61
C LYS A 147 -9.36 -6.64 -11.78
N GLU A 148 -9.23 -5.92 -10.68
CA GLU A 148 -8.89 -4.49 -10.72
C GLU A 148 -7.49 -4.25 -11.30
N ARG A 149 -6.52 -5.11 -10.97
CA ARG A 149 -5.17 -5.06 -11.55
C ARG A 149 -5.13 -5.36 -13.05
N THR A 150 -5.92 -6.33 -13.53
CA THR A 150 -5.97 -6.62 -14.97
C THR A 150 -6.62 -5.49 -15.74
N LYS A 151 -7.74 -4.94 -15.20
CA LYS A 151 -8.43 -3.80 -15.81
C LYS A 151 -7.58 -2.54 -15.89
N ALA A 152 -6.71 -2.29 -14.91
CA ALA A 152 -5.80 -1.14 -14.94
C ALA A 152 -4.59 -1.31 -15.88
N LYS A 153 -4.39 -2.52 -16.43
CA LYS A 153 -3.28 -2.83 -17.34
C LYS A 153 -3.72 -2.81 -18.81
N GLU A 154 -5.01 -3.00 -19.05
CA GLU A 154 -5.71 -2.75 -20.32
C GLU A 154 -5.90 -1.25 -20.53
#